data_AF-A0A3N5K5W8-F1
#
_entry.id   AF-A0A3N5K5W8-F1
#
_cell.length_a   1.000
_cell.length_b   1.000
_cell.length_c   1.000
_cell.angle_alpha   90.00
_cell.angle_beta   90.00
_cell.angle_gamma   90.00
#
_symmetry.space_group_name_H-M   'P 1'
#
loop_
_entity.id
_entity.type
_entity.pdbx_description
1 polymer ?
#
loop_
_entity_poly.entity_id
_entity_poly.type
_entity_poly.pdbx_seq_one_letter_code
_entity_poly.pdbx_strand_id
1 'polypeptide(L)' 'MCSLLRGHDIPCILKAENQYAVDATYTIGPLARRRILVCESDVVRAREILQAAPLFDSAPEE' A
#
# COMPACT_ATOMS: atom_id res chain seq x y z
N MET A 1 1.94 -4.86 6.01
CA MET A 1 1.91 -3.38 6.06
C MET A 1 0.74 -2.83 6.89
N CYS A 2 -0.54 -3.02 6.53
CA CYS A 2 -1.63 -2.46 7.35
C CYS A 2 -1.68 -3.03 8.79
N SER A 3 -1.36 -4.31 8.99
CA SER A 3 -1.25 -4.89 10.34
C SER A 3 -0.13 -4.25 11.17
N LEU A 4 0.97 -3.85 10.53
CA LEU A 4 2.07 -3.14 11.20
C LEU A 4 1.61 -1.76 11.68
N LEU A 5 0.95 -0.98 10.81
CA LEU A 5 0.41 0.33 11.18
C LEU A 5 -0.63 0.23 12.30
N ARG A 6 -1.53 -0.77 12.25
CA ARG A 6 -2.50 -1.01 13.33
C ARG A 6 -1.84 -1.39 14.66
N GLY A 7 -0.72 -2.11 14.64
CA GLY A 7 0.05 -2.42 15.84
C GLY A 7 0.68 -1.18 16.50
N HIS A 8 0.75 -0.06 15.77
CA HIS A 8 1.18 1.25 16.26
C HIS A 8 0.01 2.23 16.45
N ASP A 9 -1.22 1.72 16.55
CA ASP A 9 -2.46 2.51 16.70
C ASP A 9 -2.72 3.50 15.55
N ILE A 10 -2.19 3.22 14.35
CA ILE A 10 -2.45 4.02 13.15
C ILE A 10 -3.57 3.35 12.33
N PRO A 11 -4.77 3.95 12.26
CA PRO A 11 -5.85 3.44 11.42
C PRO A 11 -5.46 3.54 9.94
N CYS A 12 -5.63 2.45 9.21
CA CYS A 12 -5.33 2.37 7.79
C CYS A 12 -6.39 1.60 7.01
N ILE A 13 -6.60 2.01 5.76
CA ILE A 13 -7.48 1.35 4.80
C ILE A 13 -6.61 0.86 3.63
N LEU A 14 -6.76 -0.42 3.28
CA LEU A 14 -6.17 -0.96 2.07
C LEU A 14 -7.16 -0.76 0.91
N LYS A 15 -6.78 0.05 -0.07
CA LYS A 15 -7.53 0.21 -1.32
C LYS A 15 -6.84 -0.58 -2.42
N ALA A 16 -7.47 -1.65 -2.88
CA ALA A 16 -7.06 -2.33 -4.10
C ALA A 16 -7.81 -1.70 -5.29
N GLU A 17 -7.07 -1.27 -6.32
CA GLU A 17 -7.68 -0.95 -7.60
C GLU A 17 -8.22 -2.23 -8.26
N ASN A 18 -9.34 -2.12 -8.97
CA ASN A 18 -10.02 -3.26 -9.59
C ASN A 18 -9.14 -3.81 -10.72
N GLN A 19 -8.70 -5.07 -10.58
CA GLN A 19 -7.90 -5.77 -11.58
C GLN A 19 -8.62 -5.96 -12.93
N TYR A 20 -9.95 -5.80 -12.95
CA TYR A 20 -10.80 -5.85 -14.13
C TYR A 20 -11.26 -4.46 -14.60
N ALA A 21 -10.57 -3.39 -14.24
CA ALA A 21 -10.77 -2.10 -14.91
C ALA A 21 -10.22 -2.20 -16.34
N VAL A 22 -10.99 -2.83 -17.25
CA VAL A 22 -10.59 -3.26 -18.60
C VAL A 22 -10.39 -2.09 -19.59
N ASP A 23 -10.60 -0.84 -19.18
CA ASP A 23 -10.39 0.37 -20.02
C ASP A 23 -8.95 0.92 -19.96
N ALA A 24 -8.00 0.03 -19.72
CA ALA A 24 -6.57 0.33 -19.59
C ALA A 24 -5.89 0.34 -20.98
N THR A 25 -6.33 1.19 -21.90
CA THR A 25 -5.78 1.28 -23.27
C THR A 25 -4.28 1.61 -23.29
N TYR A 26 -3.71 2.10 -22.18
CA TYR A 26 -2.29 2.53 -22.09
C TYR A 26 -1.66 2.37 -20.70
N THR A 27 -2.12 1.45 -19.85
CA THR A 27 -1.55 1.37 -18.49
C THR A 27 -0.26 0.54 -18.48
N ILE A 28 0.89 1.21 -18.48
CA ILE A 28 2.19 0.60 -18.20
C ILE A 28 2.33 0.43 -16.68
N GLY A 29 2.20 -0.81 -16.19
CA GLY A 29 2.34 -1.21 -14.78
C GLY A 29 1.32 -2.27 -14.35
N PRO A 30 1.48 -2.89 -13.16
CA PRO A 30 0.57 -3.94 -12.70
C PRO A 30 -0.88 -3.43 -12.61
N LEU A 31 -1.82 -4.13 -13.26
CA LEU A 31 -3.24 -3.77 -13.36
C LEU A 31 -3.93 -3.58 -11.99
N ALA A 32 -3.38 -4.16 -10.93
CA ALA A 32 -3.92 -4.07 -9.57
C ALA A 32 -2.98 -3.29 -8.65
N ARG A 33 -3.06 -1.95 -8.65
CA ARG A 33 -2.33 -1.13 -7.67
C ARG A 33 -3.01 -1.21 -6.31
N ARG A 34 -2.23 -1.59 -5.29
CA ARG A 34 -2.68 -1.56 -3.89
C ARG A 34 -2.13 -0.29 -3.23
N ARG A 35 -3.01 0.52 -2.67
CA ARG A 35 -2.66 1.74 -1.93
C ARG A 35 -3.07 1.58 -0.47
N ILE A 36 -2.24 2.07 0.44
CA ILE A 36 -2.59 2.19 1.85
C ILE A 36 -2.95 3.65 2.09
N LEU A 37 -4.17 3.87 2.58
CA LEU A 37 -4.66 5.18 2.97
C LEU A 37 -4.63 5.27 4.49
N VAL A 38 -4.10 6.38 5.01
CA VAL A 38 -4.05 6.72 6.43
C VAL A 38 -4.60 8.12 6.61
N CYS A 39 -4.96 8.49 7.85
CA CYS A 39 -5.30 9.87 8.19
C CYS A 39 -4.11 10.80 7.90
N GLU A 40 -4.39 12.03 7.46
CA GLU A 40 -3.36 13.01 7.13
C GLU A 40 -2.42 13.28 8.32
N SER A 41 -2.98 13.34 9.53
CA SER A 41 -2.26 13.48 10.81
C SER A 41 -1.19 12.41 11.02
N ASP A 42 -1.39 11.22 10.48
CA ASP A 42 -0.55 10.05 10.73
C ASP A 42 0.39 9.73 9.57
N VAL A 43 0.35 10.51 8.47
CA VAL A 43 1.15 10.25 7.26
C VAL A 43 2.65 10.21 7.58
N VAL A 44 3.15 11.18 8.33
CA VAL A 44 4.58 11.27 8.67
C VAL A 44 4.99 10.06 9.51
N ARG A 45 4.24 9.78 10.57
CA ARG A 45 4.51 8.67 11.49
C ARG A 45 4.40 7.31 10.81
N ALA A 46 3.38 7.12 9.97
CA ALA A 46 3.21 5.90 9.18
C ALA A 46 4.39 5.69 8.22
N ARG A 47 4.89 6.77 7.59
CA ARG A 47 6.05 6.72 6.69
C ARG A 47 7.31 6.30 7.44
N GLU A 48 7.57 6.87 8.61
CA GLU A 48 8.71 6.50 9.46
C GLU A 48 8.67 5.02 9.87
N ILE A 49 7.51 4.54 10.33
CA ILE A 49 7.31 3.12 10.70
C ILE A 49 7.58 2.20 9.51
N LEU A 50 7.04 2.54 8.34
CA LEU A 50 7.20 1.73 7.13
C LEU A 50 8.63 1.74 6.58
N GLN A 51 9.39 2.81 6.83
CA GLN A 51 10.81 2.90 6.44
C GLN A 51 11.74 2.20 7.44
N ALA A 52 11.38 2.21 8.73
CA ALA A 52 12.16 1.56 9.78
C ALA A 52 11.97 0.03 9.80
N ALA A 53 10.81 -0.46 9.37
CA ALA A 53 10.59 -1.88 9.18
C ALA A 53 11.24 -2.35 7.87
N PRO A 54 12.13 -3.35 7.88
CA PRO A 54 12.60 -3.97 6.64
C PRO A 54 11.40 -4.65 5.99
N LEU A 55 10.82 -3.99 4.99
CA LEU A 55 9.78 -4.57 4.16
C LEU A 55 10.47 -5.70 3.39
N PHE A 56 10.14 -6.95 3.72
CA PHE A 56 10.51 -8.10 2.90
C PHE A 56 9.99 -7.84 1.49
N ASP A 57 10.94 -7.56 0.60
CA ASP A 57 10.73 -7.48 -0.83
C ASP A 57 10.49 -8.91 -1.30
N SER A 58 9.24 -9.38 -1.21
CA SER A 58 8.78 -10.48 -2.04
C SER A 58 8.77 -9.91 -3.46
N ALA A 59 9.92 -10.05 -4.13
CA ALA A 59 10.07 -9.83 -5.56
C ALA A 59 8.86 -10.44 -6.29
N PRO A 60 8.35 -9.80 -7.36
CA PRO A 60 7.27 -10.37 -8.13
C PRO A 60 7.71 -11.75 -8.61
N GLU A 61 7.00 -12.80 -8.17
CA GLU A 61 7.12 -14.14 -8.77
C GLU A 61 6.82 -14.00 -10.27
N GLU A 62 7.72 -14.57 -11.07
CA GLU A 62 7.79 -14.53 -12.55
C GLU A 62 6.50 -14.93 -13.27
#